data_AF-A0A4Z0F617-F1
#
_entry.id   AF-A0A4Z0F617-F1
#
_cell.length_a   1.000
_cell.length_b   1.000
_cell.length_c   1.000
_cell.angle_alpha   90.00
_cell.angle_beta   90.00
_cell.angle_gamma   90.00
#
_symmetry.space_group_name_H-M   'P 1'
#
loop_
_entity.id
_entity.type
_entity.pdbx_description
1 polymer ?
#
loop_
_entity_poly.entity_id
_entity_poly.type
_entity_poly.pdbx_seq_one_letter_code
_entity_poly.pdbx_strand_id
1 'polypeptide(L)'
;MKLHCPKSGISYTCNIGYGHGRVPHPIFNLPVKSLIKGQLEPFMAGRLTLEESHLFGCALINKLPVMWETYLPLELWQEDWGALVENLSVVALRYDDRRVADLPKFRITKATNDPAAIKGYMRALNSAITDLRESAFIETSVIKDRAEEAILRIVRNTLNKVASTRDKNKLPELMAAWAASVGKFPKTSVPIDADGTQMPLHEYWKSIIVKLFSSDSPVALLSDTVQQEDIAELLEHCEQTIEVGTLHSLLLLKKLRDAISVLEEFRPGKILVASGDTIAALLGNTQIKEYKEGEPQLSQYKNIAEFLAAKKVWRASNDL
;
A
#
# COMPACT_ATOMS: atom_id res chain seq x y z
N MET A 1 19.73 38.59 -3.14
CA MET A 1 19.14 38.69 -1.78
C MET A 1 19.39 37.41 -0.98
N LYS A 2 19.84 37.48 0.29
CA LYS A 2 20.00 36.27 1.16
C LYS A 2 18.78 36.18 2.09
N LEU A 3 17.96 35.15 1.89
CA LEU A 3 16.71 34.93 2.61
C LEU A 3 16.88 33.82 3.63
N HIS A 4 16.33 34.01 4.83
CA HIS A 4 16.35 33.02 5.89
C HIS A 4 14.97 32.38 6.03
N CYS A 5 14.90 31.05 5.97
CA CYS A 5 13.65 30.33 6.15
C CYS A 5 13.27 30.26 7.64
N PRO A 6 12.12 30.80 8.08
CA PRO A 6 11.71 30.73 9.49
C PRO A 6 11.26 29.32 9.93
N LYS A 7 11.06 28.38 8.99
CA LYS A 7 10.61 27.01 9.27
C LYS A 7 11.78 26.01 9.33
N SER A 8 12.64 26.01 8.32
CA SER A 8 13.80 25.11 8.26
C SER A 8 15.10 25.70 8.81
N GLY A 9 15.16 27.00 9.12
CA GLY A 9 16.40 27.66 9.54
C GLY A 9 17.45 27.83 8.43
N ILE A 10 17.22 27.26 7.24
CA ILE A 10 18.16 27.32 6.12
C ILE A 10 18.10 28.67 5.43
N SER A 11 19.28 29.21 5.10
CA SER A 11 19.42 30.42 4.31
C SER A 11 19.59 30.08 2.83
N TYR A 12 18.83 30.73 1.95
CA TYR A 12 18.90 30.54 0.51
C TYR A 12 19.04 31.88 -0.23
N THR A 13 19.67 31.85 -1.39
CA THR A 13 19.89 33.05 -2.22
C THR A 13 18.83 33.16 -3.30
N CYS A 14 18.23 34.35 -3.42
CA CYS A 14 17.36 34.68 -4.54
C CYS A 14 18.04 35.69 -5.47
N ASN A 15 17.92 35.46 -6.78
CA ASN A 15 18.52 36.28 -7.83
C ASN A 15 17.80 37.62 -8.01
N ILE A 16 16.63 37.79 -7.39
CA ILE A 16 15.79 38.97 -7.51
C ILE A 16 15.96 39.83 -6.23
N GLY A 17 16.56 41.01 -6.39
CA GLY A 17 16.64 42.05 -5.35
C GLY A 17 17.88 42.04 -4.44
N TYR A 18 17.99 43.10 -3.64
CA TYR A 18 19.06 43.36 -2.66
C TYR A 18 18.54 43.26 -1.22
N GLY A 19 19.39 42.82 -0.28
CA GLY A 19 19.08 42.79 1.16
C GLY A 19 18.95 41.39 1.79
N HIS A 20 18.45 41.39 3.04
CA HIS A 20 18.17 40.22 3.87
C HIS A 20 16.69 40.18 4.25
N GLY A 21 16.09 38.99 4.33
CA GLY A 21 14.67 38.86 4.67
C GLY A 21 14.33 37.50 5.27
N ARG A 22 13.23 37.43 6.02
CA ARG A 22 12.68 36.17 6.55
C ARG A 22 11.52 35.72 5.69
N VAL A 23 11.74 34.72 4.85
CA VAL A 23 10.74 34.23 3.89
C VAL A 23 10.72 32.70 3.90
N PRO A 24 9.53 32.05 3.98
CA PRO A 24 9.42 30.61 3.81
C PRO A 24 9.98 30.15 2.46
N HIS A 25 10.72 29.05 2.47
CA HIS A 25 11.31 28.51 1.26
C HIS A 25 10.20 28.15 0.22
N PRO A 26 10.41 28.35 -1.09
CA PRO A 26 9.38 28.08 -2.10
C PRO A 26 8.83 26.63 -2.08
N ILE A 27 9.66 25.67 -1.65
CA ILE A 27 9.29 24.26 -1.51
C ILE A 27 8.05 24.04 -0.61
N PHE A 28 7.83 24.92 0.38
CA PHE A 28 6.69 24.82 1.30
C PHE A 28 5.34 25.07 0.61
N ASN A 29 5.34 25.77 -0.54
CA ASN A 29 4.14 26.09 -1.30
C ASN A 29 3.75 24.98 -2.30
N LEU A 30 4.60 23.98 -2.51
CA LEU A 30 4.30 22.89 -3.45
C LEU A 30 3.15 22.01 -2.93
N PRO A 31 2.23 21.54 -3.80
CA PRO A 31 1.22 20.56 -3.42
C PRO A 31 1.85 19.25 -2.92
N VAL A 32 1.21 18.57 -1.96
CA VAL A 32 1.72 17.32 -1.35
C VAL A 32 2.10 16.28 -2.42
N LYS A 33 1.23 16.07 -3.41
CA LYS A 33 1.46 15.11 -4.50
C LYS A 33 2.69 15.47 -5.34
N SER A 34 2.90 16.75 -5.63
CA SER A 34 4.05 17.23 -6.41
C SER A 34 5.35 17.15 -5.61
N LEU A 35 5.27 17.47 -4.31
CA LEU A 35 6.38 17.39 -3.38
C LEU A 35 6.91 15.95 -3.27
N ILE A 36 6.01 14.99 -3.05
CA ILE A 36 6.36 13.57 -2.94
C ILE A 36 6.86 13.02 -4.27
N LYS A 37 6.16 13.28 -5.38
CA LYS A 37 6.55 12.78 -6.71
C LYS A 37 7.93 13.29 -7.15
N GLY A 38 8.30 14.52 -6.77
CA GLY A 38 9.56 15.13 -7.18
C GLY A 38 10.74 14.79 -6.26
N GLN A 39 10.52 14.68 -4.95
CA GLN A 39 11.61 14.65 -3.96
C GLN A 39 11.78 13.31 -3.25
N LEU A 40 10.76 12.43 -3.26
CA LEU A 40 10.86 11.13 -2.58
C LEU A 40 11.86 10.19 -3.25
N GLU A 41 11.87 10.10 -4.58
CA GLU A 41 12.81 9.24 -5.32
C GLU A 41 14.28 9.70 -5.12
N PRO A 42 14.63 11.01 -5.29
CA PRO A 42 15.96 11.51 -4.96
C PRO A 42 16.38 11.27 -3.50
N PHE A 43 15.44 11.41 -2.55
CA PHE A 43 15.69 11.16 -1.14
C PHE A 43 16.05 9.70 -0.87
N MET A 44 15.23 8.76 -1.35
CA MET A 44 15.46 7.32 -1.18
C MET A 44 16.73 6.83 -1.87
N ALA A 45 17.09 7.45 -3.01
CA ALA A 45 18.32 7.14 -3.72
C ALA A 45 19.58 7.77 -3.07
N GLY A 46 19.43 8.52 -1.96
CA GLY A 46 20.54 9.21 -1.29
C GLY A 46 21.19 10.31 -2.14
N ARG A 47 20.47 10.86 -3.13
CA ARG A 47 20.97 11.90 -4.04
C ARG A 47 20.78 13.31 -3.49
N LEU A 48 19.94 13.48 -2.47
CA LEU A 48 19.70 14.76 -1.82
C LEU A 48 20.81 15.06 -0.81
N THR A 49 21.22 16.32 -0.77
CA THR A 49 22.08 16.85 0.29
C THR A 49 21.36 16.85 1.65
N LEU A 50 22.12 17.00 2.74
CA LEU A 50 21.56 17.09 4.10
C LEU A 50 20.57 18.25 4.23
N GLU A 51 20.89 19.39 3.63
CA GLU A 51 20.04 20.58 3.63
C GLU A 51 18.74 20.36 2.84
N GLU A 52 18.82 19.74 1.66
CA GLU A 52 17.65 19.42 0.83
C GLU A 52 16.75 18.38 1.51
N SER A 53 17.35 17.37 2.13
CA SER A 53 16.64 16.35 2.91
C SER A 53 15.88 16.98 4.08
N HIS A 54 16.51 17.91 4.79
CA HIS A 54 15.89 18.65 5.87
C HIS A 54 14.78 19.59 5.38
N LEU A 55 14.97 20.28 4.25
CA LEU A 55 13.93 21.08 3.61
C LEU A 55 12.73 20.25 3.20
N PHE A 56 12.96 19.06 2.64
CA PHE A 56 11.90 18.14 2.24
C PHE A 56 11.11 17.64 3.46
N GLY A 57 11.80 17.21 4.52
CA GLY A 57 11.18 16.81 5.77
C GLY A 57 10.34 17.92 6.42
N CYS A 58 10.88 19.13 6.52
CA CYS A 58 10.15 20.29 7.01
C CYS A 58 8.94 20.63 6.13
N ALA A 59 9.09 20.51 4.81
CA ALA A 59 8.01 20.77 3.86
C ALA A 59 6.85 19.80 4.02
N LEU A 60 7.12 18.52 4.33
CA LEU A 60 6.10 17.52 4.65
C LEU A 60 5.38 17.85 5.96
N ILE A 61 6.12 18.19 7.03
CA ILE A 61 5.52 18.59 8.32
C ILE A 61 4.61 19.80 8.16
N ASN A 62 4.98 20.75 7.30
CA ASN A 62 4.17 21.92 7.02
C ASN A 62 2.82 21.61 6.32
N LYS A 63 2.61 20.39 5.82
CA LYS A 63 1.33 19.95 5.25
C LYS A 63 0.39 19.38 6.30
N LEU A 64 0.88 19.13 7.50
CA LEU A 64 0.11 18.64 8.64
C LEU A 64 -0.44 19.84 9.45
N PRO A 65 -1.39 19.63 10.36
CA PRO A 65 -1.99 20.71 11.16
C PRO A 65 -1.02 21.17 12.27
N VAL A 66 0.03 21.87 11.84
CA VAL A 66 1.16 22.29 12.67
C VAL A 66 1.30 23.81 12.65
N MET A 67 1.45 24.40 13.84
CA MET A 67 1.75 25.81 14.04
C MET A 67 3.25 26.01 14.29
N TRP A 68 3.88 26.83 13.46
CA TRP A 68 5.32 27.10 13.53
C TRP A 68 5.58 28.36 14.36
N GLU A 69 6.21 28.23 15.52
CA GLU A 69 6.76 29.37 16.28
C GLU A 69 8.28 29.50 16.13
N THR A 70 8.96 28.38 15.97
CA THR A 70 10.40 28.30 15.75
C THR A 70 10.72 27.40 14.55
N TYR A 71 11.97 27.47 14.08
CA TYR A 71 12.50 26.57 13.08
C TYR A 71 12.91 25.23 13.70
N LEU A 72 12.98 24.19 12.87
CA LEU A 72 13.60 22.92 13.22
C LEU A 72 15.11 23.00 12.93
N PRO A 73 16.00 22.75 13.90
CA PRO A 73 17.44 22.84 13.69
C PRO A 73 17.98 21.65 12.91
N LEU A 74 18.75 21.89 11.84
CA LEU A 74 19.31 20.84 10.99
C LEU A 74 20.12 19.80 11.78
N GLU A 75 20.94 20.26 12.74
CA GLU A 75 21.86 19.46 13.54
C GLU A 75 21.15 18.35 14.34
N LEU A 76 19.94 18.61 14.85
CA LEU A 76 19.17 17.63 15.62
C LEU A 76 18.39 16.66 14.74
N TRP A 77 18.18 17.00 13.47
CA TRP A 77 17.22 16.32 12.60
C TRP A 77 17.87 15.49 11.49
N GLN A 78 19.16 15.67 11.24
CA GLN A 78 19.88 15.08 10.11
C GLN A 78 19.80 13.55 10.05
N GLU A 79 19.86 12.86 11.19
CA GLU A 79 19.89 11.38 11.26
C GLU A 79 18.49 10.76 11.23
N ASP A 80 17.48 11.49 11.71
CA ASP A 80 16.12 10.98 11.89
C ASP A 80 15.26 11.03 10.62
N TRP A 81 15.65 11.83 9.61
CA TRP A 81 14.85 11.98 8.39
C TRP A 81 14.67 10.66 7.65
N GLY A 82 15.67 9.78 7.63
CA GLY A 82 15.57 8.49 6.93
C GLY A 82 14.39 7.66 7.41
N ALA A 83 14.18 7.60 8.72
CA ALA A 83 13.07 6.85 9.32
C ALA A 83 11.73 7.62 9.29
N LEU A 84 11.78 8.97 9.28
CA LEU A 84 10.60 9.81 9.41
C LEU A 84 9.94 10.18 8.08
N VAL A 85 10.72 10.40 7.02
CA VAL A 85 10.23 10.96 5.74
C VAL A 85 9.23 10.03 5.06
N GLU A 86 9.44 8.72 5.13
CA GLU A 86 8.49 7.75 4.59
C GLU A 86 7.13 7.87 5.29
N ASN A 87 7.13 7.80 6.62
CA ASN A 87 5.92 7.89 7.44
C ASN A 87 5.24 9.24 7.27
N LEU A 88 6.00 10.34 7.25
CA LEU A 88 5.50 11.69 6.99
C LEU A 88 4.83 11.79 5.62
N SER A 89 5.41 11.18 4.59
CA SER A 89 4.84 11.19 3.23
C SER A 89 3.49 10.49 3.18
N VAL A 90 3.35 9.35 3.87
CA VAL A 90 2.07 8.62 3.96
C VAL A 90 1.03 9.43 4.73
N VAL A 91 1.38 9.94 5.91
CA VAL A 91 0.45 10.73 6.74
C VAL A 91 0.03 12.01 6.01
N ALA A 92 0.96 12.71 5.36
CA ALA A 92 0.66 13.91 4.59
C ALA A 92 -0.24 13.64 3.36
N LEU A 93 -0.15 12.45 2.74
CA LEU A 93 -1.08 12.04 1.68
C LEU A 93 -2.47 11.66 2.21
N ARG A 94 -2.53 11.09 3.42
CA ARG A 94 -3.78 10.67 4.05
C ARG A 94 -4.55 11.84 4.67
N TYR A 95 -3.84 12.90 5.05
CA TYR A 95 -4.40 14.11 5.61
C TYR A 95 -5.32 14.80 4.60
N ASP A 96 -6.54 15.12 5.05
CA ASP A 96 -7.52 15.92 4.32
C ASP A 96 -7.80 17.21 5.10
N ASP A 97 -7.54 18.34 4.45
CA ASP A 97 -7.68 19.68 5.02
C ASP A 97 -9.16 20.06 5.29
N ARG A 98 -10.12 19.24 4.88
CA ARG A 98 -11.55 19.48 5.15
C ARG A 98 -11.96 19.12 6.58
N ARG A 99 -11.21 18.26 7.26
CA ARG A 99 -11.53 17.77 8.62
C ARG A 99 -10.48 18.16 9.67
N VAL A 100 -9.81 19.31 9.47
CA VAL A 100 -8.76 19.79 10.40
C VAL A 100 -9.27 19.99 11.83
N ALA A 101 -10.55 20.34 11.99
CA ALA A 101 -11.12 20.62 13.31
C ALA A 101 -11.10 19.40 14.23
N ASP A 102 -11.23 18.21 13.66
CA ASP A 102 -11.33 16.94 14.40
C ASP A 102 -9.94 16.31 14.65
N LEU A 103 -8.89 16.89 14.09
CA LEU A 103 -7.53 16.36 14.15
C LEU A 103 -6.68 17.06 15.22
N PRO A 104 -5.78 16.32 15.89
CA PRO A 104 -4.87 16.91 16.85
C PRO A 104 -3.97 17.95 16.16
N LYS A 105 -3.81 19.11 16.79
CA LYS A 105 -2.93 20.18 16.32
C LYS A 105 -1.64 20.17 17.11
N PHE A 106 -0.51 20.37 16.43
CA PHE A 106 0.79 20.46 17.08
C PHE A 106 1.40 21.84 16.95
N ARG A 107 2.15 22.27 17.97
CA ARG A 107 2.84 23.55 17.98
C ARG A 107 4.34 23.28 18.11
N ILE A 108 5.10 23.72 17.11
CA ILE A 108 6.57 23.64 17.13
C ILE A 108 7.08 24.86 17.89
N THR A 109 7.47 24.63 19.14
CA THR A 109 8.07 25.60 20.06
C THR A 109 9.54 25.24 20.30
N LYS A 110 10.29 26.08 21.02
CA LYS A 110 11.67 25.75 21.41
C LYS A 110 11.79 24.50 22.30
N ALA A 111 10.72 24.09 22.97
CA ALA A 111 10.70 22.91 23.83
C ALA A 111 10.25 21.65 23.09
N THR A 112 9.66 21.78 21.90
CA THR A 112 9.03 20.70 21.13
C THR A 112 9.58 20.61 19.70
N ASN A 113 10.76 21.19 19.46
CA ASN A 113 11.46 21.17 18.17
C ASN A 113 12.38 19.94 18.01
N ASP A 114 12.15 18.91 18.80
CA ASP A 114 12.88 17.66 18.84
C ASP A 114 12.19 16.55 18.00
N PRO A 115 12.96 15.60 17.45
CA PRO A 115 12.41 14.49 16.68
C PRO A 115 11.43 13.61 17.48
N ALA A 116 11.63 13.45 18.79
CA ALA A 116 10.81 12.58 19.62
C ALA A 116 9.38 13.13 19.81
N ALA A 117 9.23 14.43 20.07
CA ALA A 117 7.92 15.07 20.17
C ALA A 117 7.13 14.98 18.86
N ILE A 118 7.78 15.17 17.71
CA ILE A 118 7.12 15.05 16.40
C ILE A 118 6.77 13.60 16.08
N LYS A 119 7.63 12.62 16.44
CA LYS A 119 7.28 11.18 16.34
C LYS A 119 6.02 10.86 17.14
N GLY A 120 5.93 11.35 18.38
CA GLY A 120 4.75 11.20 19.23
C GLY A 120 3.50 11.81 18.60
N TYR A 121 3.61 13.05 18.11
CA TYR A 121 2.53 13.73 17.40
C TYR A 121 2.09 12.97 16.14
N MET A 122 3.03 12.49 15.33
CA MET A 122 2.72 11.72 14.12
C MET A 122 1.94 10.45 14.43
N ARG A 123 2.29 9.73 15.51
CA ARG A 123 1.53 8.55 15.94
C ARG A 123 0.11 8.93 16.34
N ALA A 124 -0.05 9.97 17.16
CA ALA A 124 -1.36 10.46 17.57
C ALA A 124 -2.20 10.93 16.37
N LEU A 125 -1.60 11.65 15.42
CA LEU A 125 -2.27 12.12 14.21
C LEU A 125 -2.66 10.95 13.30
N ASN A 126 -1.79 9.95 13.13
CA ASN A 126 -2.09 8.77 12.31
C ASN A 126 -3.21 7.93 12.92
N SER A 127 -3.24 7.78 14.25
CA SER A 127 -4.36 7.16 14.98
C SER A 127 -5.65 7.94 14.72
N ALA A 128 -5.65 9.25 14.97
CA ALA A 128 -6.84 10.09 14.78
C ALA A 128 -7.35 10.08 13.33
N ILE A 129 -6.46 10.11 12.33
CA ILE A 129 -6.84 9.96 10.91
C ILE A 129 -7.46 8.58 10.65
N THR A 130 -6.98 7.54 11.32
CA THR A 130 -7.51 6.18 11.19
C THR A 130 -8.89 6.10 11.84
N ASP A 131 -9.05 6.59 13.07
CA ASP A 131 -10.32 6.65 13.80
C ASP A 131 -11.37 7.49 13.07
N LEU A 132 -10.98 8.63 12.47
CA LEU A 132 -11.87 9.46 11.65
C LEU A 132 -12.29 8.78 10.35
N ARG A 133 -11.41 7.96 9.77
CA ARG A 133 -11.74 7.16 8.60
C ARG A 133 -12.61 5.97 8.98
N GLU A 134 -12.41 5.36 10.14
CA GLU A 134 -13.21 4.25 10.66
C GLU A 134 -14.61 4.69 11.10
N SER A 135 -14.73 5.88 11.70
CA SER A 135 -16.04 6.48 11.99
C SER A 135 -16.77 6.91 10.71
N ALA A 136 -16.06 7.42 9.70
CA ALA A 136 -16.63 7.67 8.37
C ALA A 136 -16.91 6.37 7.57
N PHE A 137 -16.28 5.25 7.95
CA PHE A 137 -16.35 3.96 7.27
C PHE A 137 -17.67 3.23 7.53
N ILE A 138 -18.42 3.60 8.57
CA ILE A 138 -19.80 3.10 8.77
C ILE A 138 -20.73 3.58 7.64
N GLU A 139 -20.39 4.65 6.90
CA GLU A 139 -21.26 5.23 5.87
C GLU A 139 -20.87 4.95 4.40
N THR A 140 -19.66 4.49 4.05
CA THR A 140 -19.32 4.32 2.62
C THR A 140 -18.19 3.31 2.34
N SER A 141 -18.57 2.07 2.00
CA SER A 141 -17.66 0.97 1.64
C SER A 141 -16.93 1.14 0.29
N VAL A 142 -17.43 2.00 -0.61
CA VAL A 142 -16.96 2.09 -2.01
C VAL A 142 -15.76 3.04 -2.22
N ILE A 143 -15.45 3.91 -1.24
CA ILE A 143 -14.38 4.92 -1.37
C ILE A 143 -13.02 4.38 -0.93
N LYS A 144 -12.99 3.32 -0.10
CA LYS A 144 -11.77 2.65 0.40
C LYS A 144 -10.87 2.19 -0.76
N ASP A 145 -11.45 1.57 -1.77
CA ASP A 145 -10.67 1.06 -2.90
C ASP A 145 -9.98 2.20 -3.64
N ARG A 146 -10.61 3.34 -3.85
CA ARG A 146 -10.05 4.37 -4.75
C ARG A 146 -8.85 5.11 -4.20
N ALA A 147 -8.82 5.45 -2.91
CA ALA A 147 -7.70 6.18 -2.33
C ALA A 147 -6.51 5.25 -2.07
N GLU A 148 -6.78 4.05 -1.57
CA GLU A 148 -5.78 3.03 -1.35
C GLU A 148 -5.22 2.52 -2.68
N GLU A 149 -6.07 2.30 -3.69
CA GLU A 149 -5.67 1.92 -5.04
C GLU A 149 -4.97 3.06 -5.78
N ALA A 150 -5.32 4.33 -5.55
CA ALA A 150 -4.54 5.45 -6.09
C ALA A 150 -3.13 5.50 -5.51
N ILE A 151 -2.97 5.24 -4.21
CA ILE A 151 -1.66 5.14 -3.55
C ILE A 151 -0.92 3.92 -4.09
N LEU A 152 -1.53 2.75 -4.12
CA LEU A 152 -0.95 1.52 -4.66
C LEU A 152 -0.59 1.64 -6.14
N ARG A 153 -1.34 2.42 -6.93
CA ARG A 153 -1.05 2.68 -8.35
C ARG A 153 0.13 3.64 -8.50
N ILE A 154 0.22 4.68 -7.68
CA ILE A 154 1.38 5.57 -7.65
C ILE A 154 2.63 4.80 -7.20
N VAL A 155 2.49 3.94 -6.19
CA VAL A 155 3.53 3.07 -5.62
C VAL A 155 3.97 2.01 -6.61
N ARG A 156 3.05 1.30 -7.24
CA ARG A 156 3.33 0.35 -8.31
C ARG A 156 4.04 1.06 -9.46
N ASN A 157 3.64 2.28 -9.81
CA ASN A 157 4.32 3.06 -10.86
C ASN A 157 5.70 3.59 -10.44
N THR A 158 5.95 3.85 -9.15
CA THR A 158 7.27 4.28 -8.65
C THR A 158 8.20 3.07 -8.50
N LEU A 159 7.73 2.00 -7.87
CA LEU A 159 8.47 0.73 -7.77
C LEU A 159 8.73 0.11 -9.15
N ASN A 160 7.76 0.13 -10.08
CA ASN A 160 7.97 -0.35 -11.45
C ASN A 160 8.93 0.53 -12.25
N LYS A 161 9.05 1.83 -11.93
CA LYS A 161 10.04 2.72 -12.57
C LYS A 161 11.44 2.50 -12.01
N VAL A 162 11.57 2.27 -10.70
CA VAL A 162 12.82 1.85 -10.07
C VAL A 162 13.25 0.47 -10.60
N ALA A 163 12.29 -0.45 -10.78
CA ALA A 163 12.53 -1.76 -11.38
C ALA A 163 12.71 -1.72 -12.90
N SER A 164 12.28 -0.65 -13.59
CA SER A 164 12.41 -0.47 -15.04
C SER A 164 13.86 -0.34 -15.49
N THR A 165 14.80 -0.10 -14.59
CA THR A 165 16.22 0.11 -14.96
C THR A 165 17.04 -1.18 -14.97
N ARG A 166 16.59 -2.30 -14.38
CA ARG A 166 17.19 -3.64 -14.60
C ARG A 166 16.51 -4.83 -13.88
N ASP A 167 15.68 -4.60 -12.87
CA ASP A 167 15.46 -5.57 -11.80
C ASP A 167 14.00 -5.72 -11.35
N LYS A 168 13.08 -6.07 -12.26
CA LYS A 168 11.70 -6.48 -11.87
C LYS A 168 11.67 -7.69 -10.92
N ASN A 169 12.71 -8.52 -10.95
CA ASN A 169 12.80 -9.75 -10.16
C ASN A 169 13.32 -9.53 -8.73
N LYS A 170 13.79 -8.33 -8.36
CA LYS A 170 14.36 -8.08 -7.02
C LYS A 170 13.34 -7.55 -6.00
N LEU A 171 12.20 -7.00 -6.44
CA LEU A 171 11.19 -6.47 -5.52
C LEU A 171 10.64 -7.54 -4.55
N PRO A 172 10.31 -8.77 -5.00
CA PRO A 172 9.86 -9.83 -4.10
C PRO A 172 10.93 -10.17 -3.04
N GLU A 173 12.20 -10.26 -3.45
CA GLU A 173 13.33 -10.56 -2.56
C GLU A 173 13.57 -9.45 -1.54
N LEU A 174 13.51 -8.18 -1.98
CA LEU A 174 13.66 -7.01 -1.11
C LEU A 174 12.51 -6.92 -0.09
N MET A 175 11.28 -7.19 -0.52
CA MET A 175 10.11 -7.19 0.37
C MET A 175 10.23 -8.30 1.42
N ALA A 176 10.65 -9.50 1.02
CA ALA A 176 10.85 -10.61 1.94
C ALA A 176 11.99 -10.34 2.93
N ALA A 177 13.11 -9.78 2.47
CA ALA A 177 14.23 -9.40 3.32
C ALA A 177 13.85 -8.31 4.33
N TRP A 178 13.10 -7.29 3.88
CA TRP A 178 12.57 -6.23 4.72
C TRP A 178 11.60 -6.80 5.78
N ALA A 179 10.62 -7.60 5.37
CA ALA A 179 9.62 -8.17 6.25
C ALA A 179 10.26 -9.03 7.35
N ALA A 180 11.25 -9.84 7.00
CA ALA A 180 11.97 -10.67 7.96
C ALA A 180 12.80 -9.86 8.97
N SER A 181 13.37 -8.73 8.53
CA SER A 181 14.15 -7.84 9.39
C SER A 181 13.24 -7.09 10.39
N VAL A 182 12.16 -6.49 9.88
CA VAL A 182 11.25 -5.66 10.68
C VAL A 182 10.32 -6.52 11.54
N GLY A 183 9.76 -7.58 10.97
CA GLY A 183 8.90 -8.53 11.66
C GLY A 183 9.65 -9.53 12.55
N LYS A 184 10.99 -9.46 12.62
CA LYS A 184 11.85 -10.32 13.45
C LYS A 184 11.46 -11.80 13.35
N PHE A 185 11.46 -12.34 12.13
CA PHE A 185 10.98 -13.71 11.90
C PHE A 185 11.79 -14.73 12.73
N PRO A 186 11.12 -15.72 13.35
CA PRO A 186 11.78 -16.70 14.19
C PRO A 186 12.68 -17.64 13.36
N LYS A 187 13.81 -18.02 13.95
CA LYS A 187 14.80 -18.92 13.32
C LYS A 187 14.55 -20.40 13.61
N THR A 188 13.40 -20.74 14.19
CA THR A 188 12.99 -22.11 14.52
C THR A 188 12.83 -22.95 13.26
N SER A 189 13.33 -24.17 13.24
CA SER A 189 13.19 -25.08 12.09
C SER A 189 11.81 -25.73 12.04
N VAL A 190 11.21 -25.76 10.85
CA VAL A 190 9.90 -26.36 10.58
C VAL A 190 10.03 -27.34 9.40
N PRO A 191 9.39 -28.52 9.44
CA PRO A 191 9.36 -29.43 8.31
C PRO A 191 8.44 -28.89 7.20
N ILE A 192 8.95 -28.78 5.98
CA ILE A 192 8.22 -28.22 4.81
C ILE A 192 7.50 -29.30 3.99
N ASP A 193 8.04 -30.52 3.96
CA ASP A 193 7.55 -31.61 3.12
C ASP A 193 7.24 -32.86 3.94
N ALA A 194 6.36 -33.71 3.41
CA ALA A 194 6.13 -35.07 3.91
C ALA A 194 7.40 -35.95 3.92
N ASP A 195 8.41 -35.56 3.12
CA ASP A 195 9.73 -36.20 3.04
C ASP A 195 10.73 -35.75 4.13
N GLY A 196 10.33 -34.85 5.04
CA GLY A 196 11.11 -34.50 6.23
C GLY A 196 12.18 -33.41 6.04
N THR A 197 12.15 -32.67 4.93
CA THR A 197 13.05 -31.53 4.71
C THR A 197 12.78 -30.42 5.72
N GLN A 198 13.76 -30.15 6.59
CA GLN A 198 13.71 -29.11 7.62
C GLN A 198 14.23 -27.79 7.06
N MET A 199 13.45 -26.72 7.14
CA MET A 199 13.88 -25.36 6.79
C MET A 199 13.59 -24.42 7.96
N PRO A 200 14.44 -23.42 8.21
CA PRO A 200 14.15 -22.46 9.25
C PRO A 200 12.98 -21.54 8.84
N LEU A 201 12.06 -21.29 9.78
CA LEU A 201 10.77 -20.62 9.55
C LEU A 201 10.93 -19.25 8.89
N HIS A 202 11.97 -18.49 9.26
CA HIS A 202 12.28 -17.22 8.61
C HIS A 202 12.61 -17.34 7.12
N GLU A 203 13.20 -18.43 6.63
CA GLU A 203 13.43 -18.67 5.19
C GLU A 203 12.15 -19.14 4.51
N TYR A 204 11.37 -19.96 5.20
CA TYR A 204 10.07 -20.42 4.71
C TYR A 204 9.11 -19.25 4.48
N TRP A 205 8.91 -18.38 5.49
CA TRP A 205 8.08 -17.18 5.36
C TRP A 205 8.60 -16.19 4.32
N LYS A 206 9.93 -16.04 4.18
CA LYS A 206 10.50 -15.26 3.08
C LYS A 206 10.12 -15.84 1.72
N SER A 207 10.15 -17.16 1.56
CA SER A 207 9.78 -17.82 0.31
C SER A 207 8.30 -17.61 -0.04
N ILE A 208 7.41 -17.61 0.95
CA ILE A 208 5.99 -17.29 0.79
C ILE A 208 5.82 -15.85 0.28
N ILE A 209 6.49 -14.88 0.91
CA ILE A 209 6.43 -13.47 0.48
C ILE A 209 6.98 -13.30 -0.93
N VAL A 210 8.10 -13.95 -1.26
CA VAL A 210 8.66 -13.91 -2.63
C VAL A 210 7.64 -14.44 -3.64
N LYS A 211 7.02 -15.60 -3.37
CA LYS A 211 5.98 -16.17 -4.25
C LYS A 211 4.78 -15.24 -4.37
N LEU A 212 4.33 -14.62 -3.27
CA LEU A 212 3.17 -13.71 -3.23
C LEU A 212 3.37 -12.44 -4.06
N PHE A 213 4.60 -11.93 -4.11
CA PHE A 213 4.94 -10.75 -4.88
C PHE A 213 5.37 -11.05 -6.32
N SER A 214 5.74 -12.31 -6.62
CA SER A 214 6.14 -12.74 -7.97
C SER A 214 4.97 -13.27 -8.80
N SER A 215 3.94 -13.79 -8.15
CA SER A 215 2.75 -14.34 -8.82
C SER A 215 1.62 -13.30 -8.87
N ASP A 216 0.94 -13.22 -10.02
CA ASP A 216 -0.24 -12.36 -10.19
C ASP A 216 -1.52 -13.00 -9.60
N SER A 217 -1.51 -14.32 -9.36
CA SER A 217 -2.65 -15.07 -8.82
C SER A 217 -2.30 -15.69 -7.46
N PRO A 218 -3.04 -15.38 -6.38
CA PRO A 218 -2.86 -16.01 -5.06
C PRO A 218 -3.11 -17.51 -5.06
N VAL A 219 -3.90 -18.02 -6.01
CA VAL A 219 -4.19 -19.46 -6.14
C VAL A 219 -2.95 -20.24 -6.57
N ALA A 220 -2.05 -19.62 -7.35
CA ALA A 220 -0.78 -20.22 -7.73
C ALA A 220 0.23 -20.32 -6.57
N LEU A 221 -0.11 -19.74 -5.41
CA LEU A 221 0.71 -19.79 -4.20
C LEU A 221 0.48 -21.08 -3.41
N LEU A 222 -0.70 -21.71 -3.55
CA LEU A 222 -0.97 -23.02 -2.99
C LEU A 222 -0.13 -24.07 -3.73
N SER A 223 0.71 -24.76 -2.99
CA SER A 223 1.44 -25.95 -3.41
C SER A 223 1.41 -26.96 -2.27
N ASP A 224 1.83 -28.20 -2.50
CA ASP A 224 1.94 -29.23 -1.44
C ASP A 224 2.75 -28.76 -0.21
N THR A 225 3.57 -27.72 -0.38
CA THR A 225 4.45 -27.11 0.64
C THR A 225 3.94 -25.84 1.30
N VAL A 226 2.85 -25.21 0.82
CA VAL A 226 2.34 -23.93 1.37
C VAL A 226 0.84 -24.02 1.55
N GLN A 227 0.40 -24.06 2.80
CA GLN A 227 -1.00 -24.14 3.18
C GLN A 227 -1.57 -22.75 3.49
N GLN A 228 -2.90 -22.66 3.57
CA GLN A 228 -3.59 -21.42 3.91
C GLN A 228 -3.27 -21.00 5.36
N GLU A 229 -3.15 -21.98 6.24
CA GLU A 229 -2.83 -21.84 7.65
C GLU A 229 -1.46 -21.15 7.84
N ASP A 230 -0.47 -21.48 7.01
CA ASP A 230 0.87 -20.86 7.05
C ASP A 230 0.84 -19.36 6.69
N ILE A 231 -0.03 -18.98 5.75
CA ILE A 231 -0.22 -17.58 5.33
C ILE A 231 -0.96 -16.80 6.41
N ALA A 232 -1.92 -17.43 7.09
CA ALA A 232 -2.64 -16.83 8.20
C ALA A 232 -1.72 -16.60 9.41
N GLU A 233 -0.88 -17.58 9.76
CA GLU A 233 0.13 -17.45 10.82
C GLU A 233 1.13 -16.32 10.50
N LEU A 234 1.61 -16.26 9.25
CA LEU A 234 2.49 -15.19 8.79
C LEU A 234 1.81 -13.81 8.88
N LEU A 235 0.53 -13.71 8.51
CA LEU A 235 -0.22 -12.46 8.61
C LEU A 235 -0.34 -12.02 10.08
N GLU A 236 -0.76 -12.92 10.96
CA GLU A 236 -0.92 -12.63 12.39
C GLU A 236 0.41 -12.17 13.01
N HIS A 237 1.50 -12.89 12.72
CA HIS A 237 2.83 -12.51 13.19
C HIS A 237 3.24 -11.12 12.69
N CYS A 238 3.00 -10.83 11.41
CA CYS A 238 3.30 -9.52 10.82
C CYS A 238 2.44 -8.40 11.41
N GLU A 239 1.16 -8.63 11.70
CA GLU A 239 0.28 -7.63 12.32
C GLU A 239 0.68 -7.31 13.78
N GLN A 240 1.20 -8.29 14.51
CA GLN A 240 1.66 -8.12 15.89
C GLN A 240 3.05 -7.48 16.00
N THR A 241 3.94 -7.72 15.03
CA THR A 241 5.35 -7.29 15.10
C THR A 241 5.68 -6.08 14.24
N ILE A 242 4.98 -5.85 13.13
CA ILE A 242 5.26 -4.75 12.20
C ILE A 242 4.34 -3.57 12.52
N GLU A 243 4.91 -2.43 12.88
CA GLU A 243 4.15 -1.18 13.06
C GLU A 243 3.42 -0.82 11.75
N VAL A 244 2.08 -0.80 11.80
CA VAL A 244 1.22 -0.46 10.66
C VAL A 244 1.35 1.04 10.36
N GLY A 245 1.82 1.37 9.16
CA GLY A 245 1.94 2.78 8.73
C GLY A 245 3.02 3.06 7.70
N THR A 246 3.99 2.14 7.54
CA THR A 246 4.99 2.20 6.47
C THR A 246 4.40 1.69 5.14
N LEU A 247 4.91 2.19 4.02
CA LEU A 247 4.45 1.77 2.68
C LEU A 247 4.58 0.25 2.46
N HIS A 248 5.69 -0.30 2.90
CA HIS A 248 6.00 -1.73 2.82
C HIS A 248 5.02 -2.55 3.68
N SER A 249 4.69 -2.10 4.90
CA SER A 249 3.71 -2.77 5.77
C SER A 249 2.31 -2.81 5.15
N LEU A 250 1.84 -1.70 4.58
CA LEU A 250 0.53 -1.64 3.96
C LEU A 250 0.44 -2.54 2.73
N LEU A 251 1.48 -2.56 1.90
CA LEU A 251 1.53 -3.39 0.69
C LEU A 251 1.61 -4.88 1.03
N LEU A 252 2.45 -5.26 2.00
CA LEU A 252 2.59 -6.64 2.47
C LEU A 252 1.30 -7.15 3.10
N LEU A 253 0.75 -6.43 4.09
CA LEU A 253 -0.46 -6.84 4.80
C LEU A 253 -1.66 -6.90 3.86
N LYS A 254 -1.78 -5.95 2.92
CA LYS A 254 -2.83 -6.01 1.89
C LYS A 254 -2.70 -7.26 1.04
N LYS A 255 -1.51 -7.53 0.49
CA LYS A 255 -1.27 -8.70 -0.36
C LYS A 255 -1.55 -10.01 0.37
N LEU A 256 -1.19 -10.10 1.66
CA LEU A 256 -1.49 -11.27 2.50
C LEU A 256 -2.99 -11.42 2.74
N ARG A 257 -3.71 -10.34 3.06
CA ARG A 257 -5.18 -10.37 3.24
C ARG A 257 -5.92 -10.70 1.94
N ASP A 258 -5.52 -10.10 0.82
CA ASP A 258 -6.07 -10.41 -0.50
C ASP A 258 -5.85 -11.89 -0.83
N ALA A 259 -4.67 -12.44 -0.52
CA ALA A 259 -4.41 -13.86 -0.69
C ALA A 259 -5.32 -14.73 0.18
N ILE A 260 -5.43 -14.46 1.48
CA ILE A 260 -6.33 -15.22 2.37
C ILE A 260 -7.77 -15.13 1.89
N SER A 261 -8.26 -13.94 1.53
CA SER A 261 -9.63 -13.75 1.04
C SER A 261 -9.90 -14.57 -0.21
N VAL A 262 -8.97 -14.60 -1.16
CA VAL A 262 -9.08 -15.42 -2.37
C VAL A 262 -9.04 -16.91 -1.99
N LEU A 263 -8.13 -17.33 -1.12
CA LEU A 263 -8.02 -18.74 -0.70
C LEU A 263 -9.24 -19.24 0.09
N GLU A 264 -9.89 -18.37 0.88
CA GLU A 264 -11.17 -18.66 1.52
C GLU A 264 -12.29 -18.83 0.51
N GLU A 265 -12.33 -18.01 -0.54
CA GLU A 265 -13.32 -18.10 -1.62
C GLU A 265 -13.13 -19.36 -2.48
N PHE A 266 -11.87 -19.80 -2.66
CA PHE A 266 -11.52 -20.98 -3.46
C PHE A 266 -11.43 -22.28 -2.66
N ARG A 267 -11.81 -22.31 -1.37
CA ARG A 267 -11.70 -23.51 -0.52
C ARG A 267 -12.58 -24.66 -1.05
N PRO A 268 -12.01 -25.79 -1.50
CA PRO A 268 -12.79 -26.98 -1.85
C PRO A 268 -13.27 -27.64 -0.55
N GLY A 269 -14.39 -27.17 0.01
CA GLY A 269 -14.88 -27.68 1.30
C GLY A 269 -16.15 -27.05 1.88
N LYS A 270 -16.65 -25.94 1.34
CA LYS A 270 -18.01 -25.44 1.62
C LYS A 270 -18.94 -25.58 0.43
N ILE A 271 -18.80 -26.67 -0.31
CA ILE A 271 -19.94 -27.22 -1.04
C ILE A 271 -20.71 -28.03 0.00
N LEU A 272 -21.75 -27.44 0.59
CA LEU A 272 -22.75 -28.20 1.33
C LEU A 272 -23.48 -29.07 0.30
N VAL A 273 -22.96 -30.27 0.08
CA VAL A 273 -23.66 -31.30 -0.68
C VAL A 273 -24.85 -31.73 0.17
N ALA A 274 -26.03 -31.18 -0.12
CA ALA A 274 -27.27 -31.73 0.41
C ALA A 274 -27.36 -33.19 -0.07
N SER A 275 -27.82 -34.08 0.81
CA SER A 275 -27.94 -35.51 0.52
C SER A 275 -28.90 -35.73 -0.66
N GLY A 276 -28.36 -35.84 -1.88
CA GLY A 276 -29.14 -35.96 -3.11
C GLY A 276 -28.45 -35.43 -4.37
N ASP A 277 -27.43 -34.58 -4.25
CA ASP A 277 -26.77 -33.99 -5.43
C ASP A 277 -25.70 -34.92 -6.02
N THR A 278 -25.87 -35.27 -7.30
CA THR A 278 -24.90 -36.06 -8.06
C THR A 278 -23.75 -35.20 -8.57
N ILE A 279 -22.57 -35.81 -8.73
CA ILE A 279 -21.30 -35.17 -9.15
C ILE A 279 -21.46 -34.33 -10.44
N ALA A 280 -22.41 -34.69 -11.32
CA ALA A 280 -22.74 -33.96 -12.54
C ALA A 280 -23.33 -32.55 -12.30
N ALA A 281 -24.01 -32.33 -11.17
CA ALA A 281 -24.55 -31.02 -10.79
C ALA A 281 -23.46 -30.08 -10.25
N LEU A 282 -22.37 -30.63 -9.71
CA LEU A 282 -21.29 -29.88 -9.04
C LEU A 282 -20.19 -29.39 -9.98
N LEU A 283 -19.96 -30.07 -11.10
CA LEU A 283 -18.95 -29.67 -12.09
C LEU A 283 -19.42 -28.53 -13.02
N GLY A 284 -20.58 -27.94 -12.72
CA GLY A 284 -21.16 -26.87 -13.52
C GLY A 284 -21.54 -27.40 -14.89
N ASN A 285 -22.80 -27.82 -15.02
CA ASN A 285 -23.57 -27.69 -16.26
C ASN A 285 -22.69 -27.49 -17.51
N THR A 286 -22.15 -28.58 -18.06
CA THR A 286 -22.13 -28.70 -19.52
C THR A 286 -23.59 -28.77 -19.92
N GLN A 287 -24.27 -27.61 -19.87
CA GLN A 287 -25.48 -27.40 -20.62
C GLN A 287 -25.05 -27.57 -22.06
N ILE A 288 -25.17 -28.80 -22.56
CA ILE A 288 -25.57 -29.02 -23.94
C ILE A 288 -26.91 -28.29 -24.04
N LYS A 289 -26.86 -26.99 -24.31
CA LYS A 289 -28.04 -26.20 -24.61
C LYS A 289 -28.52 -26.77 -25.92
N GLU A 290 -29.53 -27.62 -25.88
CA GLU A 290 -30.30 -27.97 -27.06
C GLU A 290 -30.89 -26.68 -27.61
N TYR A 291 -30.20 -26.09 -28.58
CA TYR A 291 -30.72 -24.96 -29.33
C TYR A 291 -31.76 -25.49 -30.29
N LYS A 292 -33.01 -25.02 -30.15
CA LYS A 292 -34.05 -25.29 -31.14
C LYS A 292 -33.57 -24.72 -32.48
N GLU A 293 -33.61 -25.55 -33.53
CA GLU A 293 -33.19 -25.18 -34.87
C GLU A 293 -33.97 -23.95 -35.38
N GLY A 294 -33.26 -22.87 -35.71
CA GLY A 294 -33.84 -21.63 -36.28
C GLY A 294 -33.20 -20.33 -35.77
N GLU A 295 -33.48 -19.21 -36.43
CA GLU A 295 -33.03 -17.88 -35.98
C GLU A 295 -33.64 -17.54 -34.62
N PRO A 296 -32.83 -17.17 -33.60
CA PRO A 296 -33.34 -16.89 -32.27
C PRO A 296 -34.21 -15.63 -32.26
N GLN A 297 -35.46 -15.75 -31.78
CA GLN A 297 -36.38 -14.63 -31.59
C GLN A 297 -36.45 -14.18 -30.13
N LEU A 298 -36.62 -12.87 -29.89
CA LEU A 298 -36.61 -12.28 -28.54
C LEU A 298 -37.72 -12.83 -27.63
N SER A 299 -38.85 -13.24 -28.22
CA SER A 299 -40.00 -13.86 -27.54
C SER A 299 -39.69 -15.22 -26.92
N GLN A 300 -38.58 -15.87 -27.31
CA GLN A 300 -38.20 -17.20 -26.86
C GLN A 300 -37.29 -17.16 -25.62
N TYR A 301 -36.86 -15.98 -25.15
CA TYR A 301 -35.89 -15.83 -24.07
C TYR A 301 -36.46 -14.96 -22.95
N LYS A 302 -36.18 -15.35 -21.70
CA LYS A 302 -36.65 -14.63 -20.50
C LYS A 302 -35.95 -13.29 -20.34
N ASN A 303 -34.66 -13.23 -20.69
CA ASN A 303 -33.81 -12.06 -20.51
C ASN A 303 -33.07 -11.67 -21.79
N ILE A 304 -32.89 -10.36 -21.99
CA ILE A 304 -32.20 -9.79 -23.16
C ILE A 304 -30.75 -10.27 -23.26
N ALA A 305 -30.08 -10.51 -22.12
CA ALA A 305 -28.72 -11.04 -22.08
C ALA A 305 -28.62 -12.47 -22.66
N GLU A 306 -29.63 -13.32 -22.40
CA GLU A 306 -29.68 -14.68 -22.95
C GLU A 306 -29.95 -14.67 -24.45
N PHE A 307 -30.82 -13.77 -24.90
CA PHE A 307 -31.08 -13.54 -26.32
C PHE A 307 -29.82 -13.07 -27.07
N LEU A 308 -29.08 -12.10 -26.51
CA LEU A 308 -27.87 -11.58 -27.13
C LEU A 308 -26.77 -12.63 -27.21
N ALA A 309 -26.63 -13.47 -26.18
CA ALA A 309 -25.70 -14.60 -26.20
C ALA A 309 -26.08 -15.62 -27.30
N ALA A 310 -27.36 -15.99 -27.41
CA ALA A 310 -27.85 -16.91 -28.44
C ALA A 310 -27.69 -16.34 -29.86
N LYS A 311 -27.99 -15.06 -30.07
CA LYS A 311 -27.84 -14.37 -31.37
C LYS A 311 -26.37 -14.25 -31.81
N LYS A 312 -25.45 -14.07 -30.87
CA LYS A 312 -24.01 -14.02 -31.14
C LYS A 312 -23.47 -15.37 -31.62
N VAL A 313 -23.94 -16.46 -31.03
CA VAL A 313 -23.59 -17.83 -31.43
C VAL A 313 -24.20 -18.19 -32.78
N TRP A 314 -25.47 -17.86 -33.03
CA TRP A 314 -26.14 -18.11 -34.32
C TRP A 314 -25.48 -17.36 -35.49
N ARG A 315 -25.01 -16.12 -35.27
CA ARG A 315 -24.24 -15.38 -36.28
C ARG A 315 -22.90 -16.07 -36.58
N ALA A 316 -22.19 -16.49 -35.54
CA ALA A 316 -20.91 -17.17 -35.70
C ALA A 316 -21.04 -18.53 -36.42
N SER A 317 -22.18 -19.21 -36.32
CA SER A 317 -22.44 -20.46 -37.04
C SER A 317 -22.87 -20.28 -38.50
N ASN A 318 -23.33 -19.08 -38.90
CA ASN A 318 -23.72 -18.76 -40.30
C ASN A 318 -22.62 -18.03 -41.10
N ASP A 319 -21.53 -17.61 -40.44
CA ASP A 319 -20.35 -16.99 -41.07
C ASP A 319 -19.25 -18.03 -41.42
N LEU A 320 -19.58 -19.33 -41.40
CA LEU A 320 -18.75 -20.48 -41.80
C LEU A 320 -19.35 -21.16 -43.04
#